data_AF-A0A8S3Z3Q0-F1
#
_entry.id   AF-A0A8S3Z3Q0-F1
#
_cell.length_a   1.000
_cell.length_b   1.000
_cell.length_c   1.000
_cell.angle_alpha   90.00
_cell.angle_beta   90.00
_cell.angle_gamma   90.00
#
_symmetry.space_group_name_H-M   'P 1'
#
loop_
_entity.id
_entity.type
_entity.pdbx_description
1 polymer ?
#
loop_
_entity_poly.entity_id
_entity_poly.type
_entity_poly.pdbx_seq_one_letter_code
_entity_poly.pdbx_strand_id
1 'polypeptide(L)'
;MDYHHTCKSTDCQVGEWEEWTPCDNLCGYGTRKRQRDVTQYPDNGGNHCPELKQRRACVGYQAEICRKNLIDERLQETRETARLLPIEFGRYRTMKKYDPWKGLLKNLYDKYFNEIFSRPSYSGQFTILSTHPGCEKSSWGSLLAVNTDVGMRCLGHGVYKTATVWKAMDVQHCHGTWQLTRGHSPDVCSDHFTDKDIFIFI
;
A
#
# COMPACT_ATOMS: atom_id res chain seq x y z
N MET A 1 -15.94 40.04 28.32
CA MET A 1 -15.22 40.59 27.16
C MET A 1 -15.11 39.48 26.16
N ASP A 2 -15.81 39.63 25.03
CA ASP A 2 -16.08 38.54 24.10
C ASP A 2 -14.90 38.34 23.13
N TYR A 3 -13.96 37.50 23.55
CA TYR A 3 -12.73 37.17 22.81
C TYR A 3 -13.00 36.54 21.44
N HIS A 4 -14.22 36.03 21.21
CA HIS A 4 -14.65 35.44 19.94
C HIS A 4 -14.79 36.43 18.78
N HIS A 5 -14.91 37.74 19.05
CA HIS A 5 -15.09 38.75 18.00
C HIS A 5 -13.80 39.47 17.58
N THR A 6 -12.67 39.24 18.27
CA THR A 6 -11.43 40.02 18.05
C THR A 6 -10.35 39.25 17.28
N CYS A 7 -10.48 37.93 17.12
CA CYS A 7 -9.54 37.12 16.34
C CYS A 7 -10.28 36.12 15.45
N LYS A 8 -10.28 36.37 14.15
CA LYS A 8 -10.94 35.48 13.19
C LYS A 8 -10.09 34.22 13.02
N SER A 9 -10.66 33.09 13.41
CA SER A 9 -10.12 31.76 13.09
C SER A 9 -10.00 31.59 11.57
N THR A 10 -8.84 31.09 11.16
CA THR A 10 -8.53 30.84 9.75
C THR A 10 -8.09 29.39 9.62
N ASP A 11 -8.87 28.61 8.88
CA ASP A 11 -8.55 27.21 8.60
C ASP A 11 -7.41 27.10 7.59
N CYS A 12 -6.68 25.99 7.65
CA CYS A 12 -5.67 25.70 6.64
C CYS A 12 -6.29 25.48 5.25
N GLN A 13 -5.70 26.11 4.24
CA GLN A 13 -5.99 25.85 2.83
C GLN A 13 -4.77 25.27 2.13
N VAL A 14 -5.02 24.39 1.17
CA VAL A 14 -3.99 23.66 0.42
C VAL A 14 -4.23 23.80 -1.07
N GLY A 15 -3.14 23.81 -1.83
CA GLY A 15 -3.17 23.88 -3.28
C GLY A 15 -3.59 22.57 -3.94
N GLU A 16 -3.53 22.58 -5.27
CA GLU A 16 -3.72 21.37 -6.07
C GLU A 16 -2.57 20.37 -5.85
N TRP A 17 -2.86 19.11 -6.14
CA TRP A 17 -1.84 18.08 -6.12
C TRP A 17 -0.90 18.22 -7.30
N GLU A 18 0.40 18.12 -7.05
CA GLU A 18 1.40 17.90 -8.10
C GLU A 18 1.11 16.60 -8.87
N GLU A 19 1.75 16.49 -10.03
CA GLU A 19 1.79 15.25 -10.79
C GLU A 19 2.42 14.11 -9.96
N TRP A 20 2.00 12.89 -10.28
CA TRP A 20 2.60 11.71 -9.66
C TRP A 20 4.02 11.51 -10.17
N THR A 21 4.95 11.18 -9.28
CA THR A 21 6.28 10.70 -9.66
C THR A 21 6.18 9.43 -10.52
N PRO A 22 7.21 9.12 -11.30
CA PRO A 22 7.41 7.78 -11.84
C PRO A 22 7.36 6.70 -10.75
N CYS A 23 7.13 5.46 -11.17
CA CYS A 23 7.16 4.31 -10.27
C CYS A 23 8.57 4.11 -9.71
N ASP A 24 8.71 3.87 -8.41
CA ASP A 24 10.01 3.67 -7.75
C ASP A 24 10.70 2.36 -8.14
N ASN A 25 9.94 1.40 -8.69
CA ASN A 25 10.44 0.16 -9.23
C ASN A 25 10.41 0.21 -10.76
N LEU A 26 11.48 -0.27 -11.37
CA LEU A 26 11.61 -0.39 -12.83
C LEU A 26 10.98 -1.67 -13.36
N CYS A 27 10.79 -2.68 -12.49
CA CYS A 27 10.04 -3.88 -12.82
C CYS A 27 9.15 -4.32 -11.65
N GLY A 28 7.95 -4.81 -11.96
CA GLY A 28 7.00 -5.34 -10.99
C GLY A 28 6.34 -4.23 -10.18
N TYR A 29 5.69 -4.59 -9.08
CA TYR A 29 5.00 -3.62 -8.25
C TYR A 29 5.96 -2.57 -7.68
N GLY A 30 5.46 -1.38 -7.40
CA GLY A 30 6.21 -0.21 -6.95
C GLY A 30 5.31 0.79 -6.22
N THR A 31 5.89 1.90 -5.80
CA THR A 31 5.23 3.07 -5.23
C THR A 31 5.51 4.30 -6.09
N ARG A 32 4.51 5.16 -6.22
CA ARG A 32 4.67 6.53 -6.69
C ARG A 32 4.15 7.51 -5.65
N LYS A 33 4.65 8.74 -5.69
CA LYS A 33 4.38 9.78 -4.70
C LYS A 33 3.86 11.03 -5.39
N ARG A 34 3.17 11.87 -4.62
CA ARG A 34 2.91 13.26 -4.99
C ARG A 34 2.75 14.10 -3.72
N GLN A 35 2.82 15.40 -3.88
CA GLN A 35 2.66 16.36 -2.78
C GLN A 35 1.82 17.55 -3.22
N ARG A 36 1.39 18.36 -2.26
CA ARG A 36 0.75 19.65 -2.46
C ARG A 36 1.19 20.61 -1.37
N ASP A 37 1.20 21.88 -1.70
CA ASP A 37 1.62 22.92 -0.77
C ASP A 37 0.45 23.52 0.00
N VAL A 38 0.77 24.11 1.15
CA VAL A 38 -0.16 24.90 1.95
C VAL A 38 -0.25 26.29 1.33
N THR A 39 -1.44 26.66 0.87
CA THR A 39 -1.71 28.01 0.35
C THR A 39 -2.09 28.99 1.45
N GLN A 40 -2.60 28.48 2.58
CA GLN A 40 -2.90 29.28 3.77
C GLN A 40 -2.67 28.46 5.03
N TYR A 41 -1.80 28.93 5.91
CA TYR A 41 -1.56 28.29 7.20
C TYR A 41 -2.73 28.56 8.16
N PRO A 42 -3.04 27.61 9.06
CA PRO A 42 -4.08 27.81 10.04
C PRO A 42 -3.66 28.85 11.09
N ASP A 43 -4.59 29.69 11.51
CA ASP A 43 -4.38 30.73 12.52
C ASP A 43 -5.57 30.88 13.46
N ASN A 44 -5.34 31.43 14.65
CA ASN A 44 -6.36 31.71 15.68
C ASN A 44 -7.26 30.50 16.01
N GLY A 45 -6.66 29.30 16.08
CA GLY A 45 -7.37 28.06 16.40
C GLY A 45 -8.14 27.44 15.24
N GLY A 46 -7.84 27.81 13.99
CA GLY A 46 -8.38 27.16 12.79
C GLY A 46 -7.90 25.72 12.61
N ASN A 47 -8.60 24.98 11.74
CA ASN A 47 -8.35 23.57 11.48
C ASN A 47 -6.97 23.31 10.87
N HIS A 48 -6.30 22.26 11.34
CA HIS A 48 -5.02 21.81 10.79
C HIS A 48 -5.11 21.43 9.30
N CYS A 49 -3.98 21.52 8.61
CA CYS A 49 -3.91 21.15 7.20
C CYS A 49 -4.26 19.68 6.97
N PRO A 50 -5.03 19.37 5.92
CA PRO A 50 -5.20 17.99 5.48
C PRO A 50 -3.86 17.44 4.96
N GLU A 51 -3.81 16.14 4.63
CA GLU A 51 -2.58 15.50 4.14
C GLU A 51 -1.94 16.25 2.97
N LEU A 52 -0.65 16.51 3.07
CA LEU A 52 0.15 17.22 2.07
C LEU A 52 0.95 16.29 1.17
N LYS A 53 1.06 15.01 1.52
CA LYS A 53 1.82 14.00 0.80
C LYS A 53 0.99 12.75 0.61
N GLN A 54 1.07 12.16 -0.57
CA GLN A 54 0.35 10.93 -0.90
C GLN A 54 1.27 9.91 -1.55
N ARG A 55 0.97 8.64 -1.32
CA ARG A 55 1.60 7.49 -1.95
C ARG A 55 0.53 6.57 -2.53
N ARG A 56 0.87 5.90 -3.62
CA ARG A 56 0.03 4.84 -4.20
C ARG A 56 0.90 3.77 -4.82
N ALA A 57 0.36 2.57 -4.93
CA ALA A 57 1.00 1.52 -5.70
C ALA A 57 1.02 1.84 -7.21
N CYS A 58 2.01 1.28 -7.90
CA CYS A 58 2.20 1.32 -9.34
C CYS A 58 2.86 0.01 -9.80
N VAL A 59 2.98 -0.18 -11.11
CA VAL A 59 3.81 -1.23 -11.70
C VAL A 59 4.86 -0.57 -12.57
N GLY A 60 6.12 -0.92 -12.34
CA GLY A 60 7.24 -0.65 -13.23
C GLY A 60 7.30 -1.67 -14.34
N TYR A 61 7.51 -1.22 -15.57
CA TYR A 61 7.64 -2.09 -16.72
C TYR A 61 8.75 -1.62 -17.65
N GLN A 62 9.99 -1.88 -17.24
CA GLN A 62 11.15 -1.74 -18.10
C GLN A 62 11.56 -3.13 -18.59
N ALA A 63 11.19 -3.47 -19.83
CA ALA A 63 11.25 -4.82 -20.39
C ALA A 63 12.61 -5.52 -20.21
N GLU A 64 13.72 -4.82 -20.43
CA GLU A 64 15.07 -5.36 -20.27
C GLU A 64 15.41 -5.72 -18.82
N ILE A 65 14.92 -4.93 -17.86
CA ILE A 65 15.13 -5.16 -16.43
C ILE A 65 14.21 -6.28 -15.95
N CYS A 66 12.94 -6.26 -16.40
CA CYS A 66 11.99 -7.32 -16.06
C CYS A 66 12.44 -8.70 -16.52
N ARG A 67 12.97 -8.82 -17.74
CA ARG A 67 13.47 -10.09 -18.27
C ARG A 67 14.66 -10.64 -17.48
N LYS A 68 15.61 -9.78 -17.09
CA LYS A 68 16.78 -10.19 -16.28
C LYS A 68 16.38 -10.65 -14.89
N ASN A 69 15.40 -9.98 -14.27
CA ASN A 69 14.91 -10.30 -12.95
C ASN A 69 14.29 -11.70 -12.84
N LEU A 70 13.75 -12.27 -13.92
CA LEU A 70 13.11 -13.60 -13.91
C LEU A 70 14.08 -14.77 -13.96
N ILE A 71 15.37 -14.53 -14.21
CA ILE A 71 16.37 -15.58 -14.39
C ILE A 71 17.02 -15.96 -13.04
N ASP A 72 16.79 -15.20 -11.96
CA ASP A 72 17.36 -15.41 -10.62
C ASP A 72 16.26 -15.70 -9.57
N GLU A 73 15.55 -16.82 -9.75
CA GLU A 73 14.30 -17.14 -9.02
C GLU A 73 14.49 -17.50 -7.53
N ARG A 74 15.70 -17.73 -7.01
CA ARG A 74 15.90 -18.12 -5.59
C ARG A 74 16.44 -17.01 -4.67
N LEU A 75 17.06 -15.96 -5.21
CA LEU A 75 17.56 -14.83 -4.43
C LEU A 75 16.56 -13.66 -4.35
N GLN A 76 15.50 -13.69 -5.17
CA GLN A 76 14.51 -12.63 -5.24
C GLN A 76 13.45 -12.73 -4.13
N GLU A 77 12.99 -13.93 -3.76
CA GLU A 77 11.90 -14.12 -2.79
C GLU A 77 12.22 -13.60 -1.38
N THR A 78 13.50 -13.58 -0.98
CA THR A 78 13.95 -13.05 0.33
C THR A 78 14.25 -11.55 0.31
N ARG A 79 14.57 -11.00 -0.87
CA ARG A 79 14.83 -9.57 -1.08
C ARG A 79 13.55 -8.77 -1.32
N GLU A 80 12.51 -9.45 -1.75
CA GLU A 80 11.25 -8.82 -2.06
C GLU A 80 10.52 -8.39 -0.80
N THR A 81 10.11 -7.12 -0.83
CA THR A 81 9.31 -6.54 0.22
C THR A 81 7.85 -6.62 -0.18
N ALA A 82 7.07 -7.31 0.62
CA ALA A 82 5.63 -7.35 0.49
C ALA A 82 5.00 -5.96 0.68
N ARG A 83 3.90 -5.72 -0.02
CA ARG A 83 3.22 -4.42 0.02
C ARG A 83 1.78 -4.58 0.49
N LEU A 84 1.40 -3.72 1.43
CA LEU A 84 0.09 -3.72 2.07
C LEU A 84 -0.64 -2.41 1.82
N LEU A 85 -1.94 -2.53 1.60
CA LEU A 85 -2.91 -1.44 1.69
C LEU A 85 -4.18 -1.92 2.39
N PRO A 86 -5.01 -1.02 2.91
CA PRO A 86 -6.35 -1.36 3.40
C PRO A 86 -7.22 -2.06 2.34
N ILE A 87 -8.11 -2.96 2.77
CA ILE A 87 -9.02 -3.70 1.87
C ILE A 87 -9.91 -2.80 1.00
N GLU A 88 -10.22 -1.59 1.47
CA GLU A 88 -11.02 -0.61 0.73
C GLU A 88 -10.41 -0.24 -0.64
N PHE A 89 -9.10 -0.38 -0.81
CA PHE A 89 -8.41 -0.16 -2.09
C PHE A 89 -8.66 -1.29 -3.10
N GLY A 90 -9.05 -2.48 -2.64
CA GLY A 90 -9.33 -3.67 -3.44
C GLY A 90 -10.80 -3.87 -3.80
N ARG A 91 -11.73 -3.29 -3.04
CA ARG A 91 -13.18 -3.44 -3.30
C ARG A 91 -13.62 -2.71 -4.58
N TYR A 92 -14.32 -3.43 -5.46
CA TYR A 92 -14.99 -2.84 -6.63
C TYR A 92 -16.14 -1.94 -6.20
N ARG A 93 -16.26 -0.75 -6.78
CA ARG A 93 -17.51 0.04 -6.69
C ARG A 93 -18.24 -0.05 -8.03
N THR A 94 -19.55 -0.29 -7.97
CA THR A 94 -20.44 -0.07 -9.10
C THR A 94 -20.21 1.33 -9.65
N MET A 95 -19.83 1.38 -10.93
CA MET A 95 -19.37 2.57 -11.63
C MET A 95 -20.45 3.65 -11.65
N LYS A 96 -20.33 4.68 -10.80
CA LYS A 96 -21.00 5.97 -11.02
C LYS A 96 -20.10 7.20 -10.86
N LYS A 97 -18.88 7.03 -10.34
CA LYS A 97 -17.88 8.12 -10.30
C LYS A 97 -16.49 7.50 -10.31
N TYR A 98 -15.67 7.86 -11.30
CA TYR A 98 -14.26 7.52 -11.34
C TYR A 98 -13.58 8.07 -10.07
N ASP A 99 -13.11 7.16 -9.21
CA ASP A 99 -12.35 7.48 -8.00
C ASP A 99 -10.94 6.90 -8.19
N PRO A 100 -9.91 7.72 -8.41
CA PRO A 100 -8.56 7.24 -8.70
C PRO A 100 -7.89 6.57 -7.48
N TRP A 101 -8.55 6.55 -6.32
CA TRP A 101 -8.12 5.90 -5.09
C TRP A 101 -8.67 4.48 -4.93
N LYS A 102 -9.69 4.06 -5.70
CA LYS A 102 -10.40 2.78 -5.47
C LYS A 102 -10.35 1.88 -6.70
N GLY A 103 -10.30 0.56 -6.47
CA GLY A 103 -10.05 -0.41 -7.54
C GLY A 103 -8.61 -0.37 -8.04
N LEU A 104 -7.66 -0.10 -7.13
CA LEU A 104 -6.23 -0.01 -7.44
C LEU A 104 -5.73 -1.28 -8.11
N LEU A 105 -6.11 -2.45 -7.58
CA LEU A 105 -5.76 -3.74 -8.17
C LEU A 105 -6.29 -3.88 -9.59
N LYS A 106 -7.56 -3.54 -9.85
CA LYS A 106 -8.12 -3.58 -11.21
C LYS A 106 -7.39 -2.62 -12.17
N ASN A 107 -7.09 -1.40 -11.75
CA ASN A 107 -6.35 -0.45 -12.57
C ASN A 107 -4.89 -0.87 -12.84
N LEU A 108 -4.27 -1.59 -11.88
CA LEU A 108 -2.93 -2.16 -12.06
C LEU A 108 -2.96 -3.37 -12.99
N TYR A 109 -3.97 -4.23 -12.85
CA TYR A 109 -4.16 -5.43 -13.66
C TYR A 109 -4.62 -5.07 -15.08
N ASP A 110 -5.71 -4.34 -15.29
CA ASP A 110 -6.24 -4.02 -16.64
C ASP A 110 -5.21 -3.35 -17.56
N LYS A 111 -4.24 -2.60 -17.02
CA LYS A 111 -3.21 -1.90 -17.81
C LYS A 111 -1.96 -2.73 -18.12
N TYR A 112 -1.61 -3.74 -17.30
CA TYR A 112 -0.32 -4.44 -17.39
C TYR A 112 -0.41 -5.97 -17.23
N PHE A 113 -1.59 -6.56 -17.03
CA PHE A 113 -1.80 -7.97 -16.67
C PHE A 113 -1.20 -8.97 -17.67
N ASN A 114 -1.19 -8.64 -18.96
CA ASN A 114 -0.60 -9.52 -19.99
C ASN A 114 0.92 -9.35 -20.14
N GLU A 115 1.52 -8.35 -19.50
CA GLU A 115 2.93 -7.97 -19.64
C GLU A 115 3.75 -8.27 -18.38
N ILE A 116 3.08 -8.52 -17.24
CA ILE A 116 3.71 -8.96 -16.00
C ILE A 116 3.74 -10.49 -16.00
N PHE A 117 4.92 -11.07 -15.89
CA PHE A 117 5.09 -12.52 -15.78
C PHE A 117 4.33 -13.06 -14.56
N SER A 118 3.48 -14.07 -14.80
CA SER A 118 2.73 -14.76 -13.75
C SER A 118 3.70 -15.47 -12.82
N ARG A 119 3.72 -15.06 -11.56
CA ARG A 119 4.48 -15.75 -10.51
C ARG A 119 3.65 -16.88 -9.93
N PRO A 120 4.28 -17.97 -9.46
CA PRO A 120 3.58 -18.98 -8.68
C PRO A 120 2.82 -18.30 -7.53
N SER A 121 1.49 -18.42 -7.57
CA SER A 121 0.63 -17.99 -6.48
C SER A 121 0.54 -19.12 -5.47
N TYR A 122 0.76 -18.80 -4.20
CA TYR A 122 0.36 -19.64 -3.09
C TYR A 122 -0.44 -18.77 -2.13
N SER A 123 -1.48 -19.34 -1.53
CA SER A 123 -2.17 -18.72 -0.42
C SER A 123 -1.45 -19.04 0.89
N GLY A 124 -1.41 -18.08 1.81
CA GLY A 124 -0.75 -18.31 3.09
C GLY A 124 -1.09 -17.29 4.16
N GLN A 125 -1.04 -17.74 5.42
CA GLN A 125 -1.26 -16.92 6.61
C GLN A 125 0.07 -16.34 7.10
N PHE A 126 0.09 -15.04 7.31
CA PHE A 126 1.25 -14.29 7.75
C PHE A 126 1.02 -13.73 9.15
N THR A 127 2.04 -13.85 10.00
CA THR A 127 2.04 -13.25 11.35
C THR A 127 3.14 -12.20 11.44
N ILE A 128 2.79 -11.00 11.90
CA ILE A 128 3.74 -9.89 12.08
C ILE A 128 4.73 -10.21 13.20
N LEU A 129 6.03 -10.16 12.89
CA LEU A 129 7.11 -10.35 13.83
C LEU A 129 7.64 -9.02 14.38
N SER A 130 7.66 -7.97 13.55
CA SER A 130 8.10 -6.63 13.96
C SER A 130 7.40 -5.54 13.18
N THR A 131 7.28 -4.37 13.80
CA THR A 131 6.60 -3.20 13.26
C THR A 131 7.40 -1.94 13.59
N HIS A 132 7.65 -1.10 12.60
CA HIS A 132 8.31 0.18 12.80
C HIS A 132 7.35 1.22 13.42
N PRO A 133 7.81 2.10 14.34
CA PRO A 133 6.95 3.11 15.01
C PRO A 133 6.21 4.06 14.05
N GLY A 134 6.66 4.17 12.81
CA GLY A 134 5.96 4.92 11.76
C GLY A 134 4.55 4.42 11.47
N CYS A 135 4.21 3.19 11.83
CA CYS A 135 2.87 2.61 11.66
C CYS A 135 1.82 3.20 12.60
N GLU A 136 2.21 3.65 13.80
CA GLU A 136 1.30 4.23 14.80
C GLU A 136 0.67 5.56 14.36
N LYS A 137 1.26 6.19 13.33
CA LYS A 137 0.81 7.48 12.80
C LYS A 137 -0.43 7.39 11.92
N SER A 138 -0.87 6.18 11.56
CA SER A 138 -2.04 5.93 10.70
C SER A 138 -3.04 5.03 11.42
N SER A 139 -4.33 5.33 11.26
CA SER A 139 -5.44 4.57 11.85
C SER A 139 -5.46 3.11 11.43
N TRP A 140 -5.05 2.82 10.19
CA TRP A 140 -4.96 1.44 9.70
C TRP A 140 -3.56 0.85 9.95
N GLY A 141 -2.52 1.70 9.91
CA GLY A 141 -1.13 1.27 10.16
C GLY A 141 -0.95 0.68 11.55
N SER A 142 -1.64 1.22 12.56
CA SER A 142 -1.65 0.69 13.93
C SER A 142 -2.23 -0.73 14.04
N LEU A 143 -2.99 -1.20 13.06
CA LEU A 143 -3.51 -2.57 13.03
C LEU A 143 -2.41 -3.59 12.73
N LEU A 144 -1.28 -3.18 12.13
CA LEU A 144 -0.12 -4.02 11.85
C LEU A 144 0.76 -4.17 13.09
N ALA A 145 0.17 -4.51 14.24
CA ALA A 145 0.89 -4.77 15.48
C ALA A 145 1.58 -6.15 15.46
N VAL A 146 2.56 -6.34 16.36
CA VAL A 146 3.23 -7.64 16.54
C VAL A 146 2.20 -8.70 16.95
N ASN A 147 2.33 -9.90 16.38
CA ASN A 147 1.37 -11.02 16.51
C ASN A 147 0.01 -10.81 15.85
N THR A 148 -0.16 -9.77 15.01
CA THR A 148 -1.35 -9.69 14.14
C THR A 148 -1.22 -10.67 12.98
N ASP A 149 -2.30 -11.42 12.73
CA ASP A 149 -2.46 -12.21 11.52
C ASP A 149 -3.03 -11.35 10.39
N VAL A 150 -2.31 -11.29 9.27
CA VAL A 150 -2.56 -10.34 8.17
C VAL A 150 -3.43 -10.94 7.05
N GLY A 151 -4.02 -12.11 7.28
CA GLY A 151 -4.90 -12.79 6.32
C GLY A 151 -4.16 -13.56 5.22
N MET A 152 -4.87 -13.88 4.13
CA MET A 152 -4.38 -14.68 3.01
C MET A 152 -3.84 -13.79 1.89
N ARG A 153 -2.62 -14.07 1.42
CA ARG A 153 -2.05 -13.46 0.21
C ARG A 153 -2.05 -14.44 -0.93
N CYS A 154 -2.44 -14.02 -2.12
CA CYS A 154 -2.10 -14.70 -3.36
C CYS A 154 -0.99 -13.92 -4.06
N LEU A 155 0.02 -14.62 -4.59
CA LEU A 155 1.29 -14.13 -5.17
C LEU A 155 2.45 -14.04 -4.17
N GLY A 156 3.44 -14.91 -4.39
CA GLY A 156 4.55 -15.17 -3.47
C GLY A 156 5.48 -14.00 -3.18
N HIS A 157 5.79 -13.83 -1.89
CA HIS A 157 6.63 -12.77 -1.30
C HIS A 157 7.02 -13.12 0.16
N GLY A 158 6.90 -14.41 0.53
CA GLY A 158 6.99 -14.90 1.88
C GLY A 158 7.60 -16.29 1.91
N VAL A 159 8.82 -16.41 2.40
CA VAL A 159 9.47 -17.71 2.48
C VAL A 159 8.93 -18.43 3.72
N TYR A 160 8.47 -19.68 3.54
CA TYR A 160 7.88 -20.47 4.62
C TYR A 160 8.84 -20.53 5.82
N LYS A 161 8.32 -20.25 7.02
CA LYS A 161 9.09 -20.21 8.28
C LYS A 161 10.30 -19.27 8.28
N THR A 162 10.40 -18.34 7.34
CA THR A 162 11.49 -17.37 7.26
C THR A 162 10.94 -15.96 7.42
N ALA A 163 11.67 -15.10 8.13
CA ALA A 163 11.30 -13.70 8.28
C ALA A 163 11.48 -12.97 6.94
N THR A 164 10.41 -12.40 6.38
CA THR A 164 10.47 -11.54 5.19
C THR A 164 9.90 -10.15 5.48
N VAL A 165 10.26 -9.18 4.64
CA VAL A 165 9.96 -7.76 4.86
C VAL A 165 8.62 -7.39 4.26
N TRP A 166 7.87 -6.54 4.96
CA TRP A 166 6.66 -5.93 4.44
C TRP A 166 6.68 -4.41 4.60
N LYS A 167 5.85 -3.72 3.82
CA LYS A 167 5.71 -2.28 3.84
C LYS A 167 4.27 -1.84 3.56
N ALA A 168 3.78 -0.90 4.35
CA ALA A 168 2.55 -0.17 4.08
C ALA A 168 2.79 0.88 2.99
N MET A 169 1.93 0.88 1.96
CA MET A 169 2.20 1.68 0.76
C MET A 169 1.83 3.15 0.91
N ASP A 170 0.70 3.46 1.55
CA ASP A 170 0.20 4.82 1.78
C ASP A 170 0.66 5.43 3.12
N VAL A 171 1.21 4.62 4.05
CA VAL A 171 1.70 5.09 5.36
C VAL A 171 3.22 5.32 5.35
N GLN A 172 3.63 6.54 5.68
CA GLN A 172 5.04 6.91 5.68
C GLN A 172 5.84 6.16 6.76
N HIS A 173 6.96 5.54 6.37
CA HIS A 173 7.84 4.76 7.26
C HIS A 173 7.15 3.62 8.02
N CYS A 174 6.02 3.12 7.54
CA CYS A 174 5.39 1.94 8.12
C CYS A 174 5.82 0.67 7.36
N HIS A 175 6.58 -0.17 8.05
CA HIS A 175 7.20 -1.38 7.53
C HIS A 175 7.58 -2.29 8.70
N GLY A 176 7.99 -3.52 8.38
CA GLY A 176 8.38 -4.47 9.40
C GLY A 176 8.74 -5.82 8.80
N THR A 177 8.74 -6.84 9.67
CA THR A 177 8.95 -8.22 9.26
C THR A 177 7.78 -9.09 9.66
N TRP A 178 7.57 -10.16 8.92
CA TRP A 178 6.55 -11.16 9.20
C TRP A 178 7.07 -12.56 8.90
N GLN A 179 6.29 -13.59 9.22
CA GLN A 179 6.58 -14.97 8.85
C GLN A 179 5.35 -15.60 8.23
N LEU A 180 5.55 -16.36 7.15
CA LEU A 180 4.55 -17.27 6.62
C LEU A 180 4.44 -18.49 7.56
N THR A 181 3.34 -18.57 8.31
CA THR A 181 3.10 -19.61 9.32
C THR A 181 2.37 -20.82 8.75
N ARG A 182 1.51 -20.61 7.74
CA ARG A 182 0.76 -21.67 7.06
C ARG A 182 0.68 -21.40 5.57
N GLY A 183 1.19 -22.31 4.75
CA GLY A 183 0.96 -22.33 3.30
C GLY A 183 -0.27 -23.19 2.96
N HIS A 184 -1.04 -22.76 1.97
CA HIS A 184 -2.13 -23.53 1.36
C HIS A 184 -1.69 -24.07 -0.02
N SER A 185 -2.43 -25.05 -0.56
CA SER A 185 -2.18 -25.61 -1.89
C SER A 185 -2.26 -24.51 -2.96
N PRO A 186 -1.38 -24.53 -4.00
CA PRO A 186 -1.37 -23.54 -5.09
C PRO A 186 -2.75 -23.29 -5.74
N ASP A 187 -3.62 -24.30 -5.73
CA ASP A 187 -4.92 -24.28 -6.41
C ASP A 187 -6.04 -23.54 -5.64
N VAL A 188 -5.78 -23.04 -4.43
CA VAL A 188 -6.80 -22.44 -3.54
C VAL A 188 -6.61 -20.93 -3.39
N CYS A 189 -5.97 -20.29 -4.37
CA CYS A 189 -5.95 -18.83 -4.44
C CYS A 189 -7.28 -18.32 -5.00
N SER A 190 -8.27 -18.15 -4.12
CA SER A 190 -9.52 -17.48 -4.47
C SER A 190 -9.30 -15.97 -4.45
N ASP A 191 -9.53 -15.31 -5.58
CA ASP A 191 -9.52 -13.84 -5.70
C ASP A 191 -10.67 -13.15 -4.92
N HIS A 192 -11.43 -13.91 -4.14
CA HIS A 192 -12.56 -13.42 -3.36
C HIS A 192 -12.10 -12.97 -1.98
N PHE A 193 -12.01 -11.65 -1.79
CA PHE A 193 -11.90 -11.05 -0.48
C PHE A 193 -13.08 -11.47 0.40
N THR A 194 -12.78 -11.95 1.59
CA THR A 194 -13.77 -12.24 2.63
C THR A 194 -13.96 -11.03 3.53
N ASP A 195 -15.06 -10.98 4.28
CA ASP A 195 -15.28 -9.92 5.28
C ASP A 195 -14.25 -9.92 6.43
N LYS A 196 -13.41 -10.96 6.51
CA LYS A 196 -12.32 -11.06 7.48
C LYS A 196 -11.03 -10.40 7.02
N ASP A 197 -10.92 -10.07 5.73
CA ASP A 197 -9.72 -9.47 5.18
C ASP A 197 -9.71 -7.96 5.48
N ILE A 198 -8.63 -7.51 6.12
CA ILE A 198 -8.47 -6.11 6.53
C ILE A 198 -7.56 -5.37 5.54
N PHE A 199 -6.73 -6.12 4.81
CA PHE A 199 -5.71 -5.59 3.91
C PHE A 199 -5.79 -6.27 2.54
N ILE A 200 -5.33 -5.57 1.52
CA ILE A 200 -4.95 -6.14 0.23
C ILE A 200 -3.43 -6.23 0.13
N PHE A 201 -2.97 -7.27 -0.54
CA PHE A 201 -1.58 -7.44 -0.92
C PHE A 201 -1.40 -6.96 -2.36
N ILE A 202 -0.32 -6.21 -2.59
CA ILE A 202 0.03 -5.66 -3.91
C ILE A 202 1.40 -6.17 -4.32
#